data_AF-A0A1F4FAQ8-F1
#
_entry.id   AF-A0A1F4FAQ8-F1
#
_cell.length_a   1.000
_cell.length_b   1.000
_cell.length_c   1.000
_cell.angle_alpha   90.00
_cell.angle_beta   90.00
_cell.angle_gamma   90.00
#
_symmetry.space_group_name_H-M   'P 1'
#
loop_
_entity.id
_entity.type
_entity.pdbx_description
1 polymer ?
#
loop_
_entity_poly.entity_id
_entity_poly.type
_entity_poly.pdbx_seq_one_letter_code
_entity_poly.pdbx_strand_id
1 'polypeptide(L)' 'MITDPVCGKRINRGKAHAVVEHEGVAYSLCCPLCQAEFERNPRTYAKPALGEKARKKPDRHPYRGQ' A
#
# COMPACT_ATOMS: atom_id res chain seq x y z
N MET A 1 7.67 4.87 6.19
CA MET A 1 6.23 5.02 6.45
C MET A 1 5.57 5.16 5.09
N ILE A 2 4.50 4.43 4.83
CA ILE A 2 3.78 4.52 3.54
C ILE A 2 2.62 5.48 3.75
N THR A 3 2.31 6.29 2.75
CA THR A 3 1.18 7.23 2.84
C THR A 3 0.12 6.77 1.86
N ASP A 4 -1.10 6.60 2.37
CA ASP A 4 -2.26 6.30 1.55
C ASP A 4 -2.44 7.44 0.52
N PRO A 5 -2.42 7.14 -0.79
CA PRO A 5 -2.47 8.17 -1.80
C PRO A 5 -3.86 8.79 -1.98
N VAL A 6 -4.91 8.16 -1.46
CA VAL A 6 -6.29 8.66 -1.55
C VAL A 6 -6.60 9.61 -0.41
N CYS A 7 -6.34 9.20 0.83
CA CYS A 7 -6.71 9.96 2.03
C CYS A 7 -5.52 10.67 2.72
N GLY A 8 -4.28 10.39 2.32
CA GLY A 8 -3.08 10.97 2.93
C GLY A 8 -2.71 10.37 4.29
N LYS A 9 -3.38 9.28 4.71
CA LYS A 9 -3.14 8.65 6.00
C LYS A 9 -1.79 7.92 6.02
N ARG A 10 -1.03 8.08 7.09
CA ARG A 10 0.21 7.32 7.30
C ARG A 10 -0.11 5.87 7.71
N ILE A 11 0.42 4.93 6.94
CA ILE A 11 0.33 3.49 7.12
C ILE A 11 1.71 2.95 7.48
N ASN A 12 1.76 2.07 8.48
CA ASN A 12 2.98 1.34 8.79
C ASN A 12 3.21 0.24 7.75
N ARG A 13 4.47 0.07 7.33
CA ARG A 13 4.88 -1.04 6.45
C ARG A 13 4.45 -2.36 7.10
N GLY A 14 3.54 -3.10 6.45
CA GLY A 14 2.97 -4.36 6.95
C GLY A 14 1.62 -4.25 7.67
N LYS A 15 1.06 -3.05 7.83
CA LYS A 15 -0.32 -2.82 8.32
C LYS A 15 -1.26 -2.27 7.25
N ALA A 16 -0.88 -2.38 5.98
CA ALA A 16 -1.75 -2.01 4.88
C ALA A 16 -2.96 -2.95 4.84
N HIS A 17 -4.14 -2.42 4.53
CA HIS A 17 -5.33 -3.24 4.31
C HIS A 17 -5.23 -3.96 2.96
N ALA A 18 -4.87 -3.21 1.92
CA ALA A 18 -4.68 -3.70 0.57
C ALA A 18 -3.42 -3.09 -0.05
N VAL A 19 -2.80 -3.80 -0.99
CA VAL A 19 -1.66 -3.31 -1.76
C VAL A 19 -1.98 -3.49 -3.23
N VAL A 20 -1.98 -2.38 -3.98
CA VAL A 20 -2.25 -2.36 -5.43
C VAL A 20 -0.95 -2.05 -6.15
N GLU A 21 -0.63 -2.82 -7.18
CA GLU A 21 0.56 -2.58 -8.01
C GLU A 21 0.16 -1.78 -9.26
N HIS A 22 0.79 -0.62 -9.48
CA HIS A 22 0.57 0.22 -10.66
C HIS A 22 1.91 0.72 -11.18
N GLU A 23 2.17 0.51 -12.49
CA GLU A 23 3.43 0.90 -13.14
C GLU A 23 4.70 0.37 -12.43
N GLY A 24 4.62 -0.82 -11.84
CA GLY A 24 5.74 -1.44 -11.09
C GLY A 24 6.00 -0.83 -9.70
N VAL A 25 5.06 -0.01 -9.21
CA VAL A 25 5.09 0.60 -7.88
C VAL A 25 3.93 0.04 -7.05
N ALA A 26 4.19 -0.37 -5.83
CA ALA A 26 3.18 -0.89 -4.92
C ALA A 26 2.62 0.23 -4.01
N TYR A 27 1.31 0.44 -4.09
CA TYR A 27 0.56 1.43 -3.31
C TYR A 27 -0.21 0.74 -2.19
N SER A 28 0.08 1.11 -0.94
CA SER A 28 -0.62 0.57 0.22
C SER A 28 -1.82 1.43 0.58
N LEU A 29 -2.97 0.79 0.74
CA LEU A 29 -4.23 1.45 1.02
C LEU A 29 -4.71 1.08 2.42
N CYS A 30 -5.23 2.06 3.15
CA CYS A 30 -5.57 1.89 4.56
C CYS A 30 -6.94 1.24 4.78
N CYS A 31 -7.84 1.33 3.79
CA CYS A 31 -9.24 0.91 3.88
C CYS A 31 -9.76 0.47 2.51
N PRO A 32 -10.85 -0.34 2.47
CA PRO A 32 -11.46 -0.76 1.20
C PRO A 32 -12.03 0.40 0.38
N LEU A 33 -12.48 1.48 1.04
CA LEU A 33 -12.92 2.70 0.34
C LEU A 33 -11.78 3.36 -0.44
N CYS A 34 -10.59 3.46 0.17
CA CYS A 34 -9.39 3.96 -0.51
C CYS A 34 -8.99 3.05 -1.68
N GLN A 35 -9.20 1.74 -1.55
CA GLN A 35 -9.02 0.80 -2.66
C GLN A 35 -9.93 1.10 -3.83
N ALA A 36 -11.25 1.19 -3.60
CA ALA A 36 -12.19 1.49 -4.67
C ALA A 36 -11.88 2.83 -5.37
N GLU A 37 -11.53 3.87 -4.62
CA GLU A 37 -11.17 5.18 -5.19
C GLU A 37 -9.86 5.15 -5.96
N PHE A 38 -8.86 4.40 -5.47
CA PHE A 38 -7.61 4.19 -6.19
C PHE A 38 -7.83 3.41 -7.48
N GLU A 39 -8.65 2.35 -7.46
CA GLU A 39 -8.99 1.55 -8.65
C GLU A 39 -9.80 2.37 -9.68
N ARG A 40 -10.62 3.30 -9.21
CA ARG A 40 -11.36 4.23 -10.08
C ARG A 40 -10.45 5.22 -10.80
N ASN A 41 -9.46 5.78 -10.12
CA ASN A 41 -8.59 6.82 -10.67
C ASN A 41 -7.10 6.58 -10.35
N PRO A 42 -6.52 5.45 -10.77
CA PRO A 42 -5.18 5.06 -10.33
C PRO A 42 -4.13 6.05 -10.81
N ARG A 43 -4.26 6.60 -12.02
CA ARG A 43 -3.34 7.61 -12.57
C ARG A 43 -3.21 8.88 -11.74
N THR A 44 -4.29 9.30 -11.07
CA THR A 44 -4.29 10.51 -10.23
C THR A 44 -3.55 10.28 -8.91
N TYR A 45 -3.66 9.06 -8.39
CA TYR A 45 -3.15 8.66 -7.09
C TYR A 45 -1.79 7.93 -7.14
N ALA A 46 -1.43 7.35 -8.29
CA ALA A 46 -0.20 6.59 -8.52
C ALA A 46 1.03 7.49 -8.61
N LYS A 47 1.32 8.20 -7.52
CA LYS A 47 2.50 9.04 -7.41
C LYS A 47 3.71 8.19 -7.02
N PRO A 48 4.81 8.20 -7.76
CA PRO A 48 5.97 7.36 -7.44
C PRO A 48 6.60 7.69 -6.07
N ALA A 49 6.31 8.86 -5.50
CA ALA A 49 6.73 9.24 -4.15
C ALA A 49 5.91 8.59 -3.02
N LEU A 50 4.68 8.14 -3.30
CA LEU A 50 3.76 7.55 -2.31
C LEU A 50 3.80 6.02 -2.31
N GLY A 51 4.13 5.44 -3.45
CA GLY A 51 4.27 4.01 -3.58
C GLY A 51 5.69 3.53 -3.23
N GLU A 52 5.77 2.31 -2.72
CA GLU A 52 7.05 1.65 -2.48
C GLU A 52 7.35 0.79 -3.71
N LYS A 53 8.53 0.95 -4.33
CA LYS A 53 8.98 0.00 -5.37
C LYS A 53 8.86 -1.39 -4.77
N ALA A 54 8.22 -2.33 -5.48
CA ALA A 54 7.86 -3.67 -5.02
C ALA A 54 9.09 -4.51 -4.61
N ARG A 55 9.78 -4.09 -3.54
CA ARG A 55 10.84 -4.83 -2.90
C ARG A 55 10.10 -5.77 -1.97
N LYS A 56 9.76 -6.93 -2.53
CA LYS A 56 9.31 -8.11 -1.79
C LYS A 56 10.09 -8.20 -0.48
N LYS A 57 9.45 -7.86 0.64
CA LYS A 57 9.92 -8.33 1.94
C LYS A 57 9.02 -9.50 2.30
N PRO A 58 9.59 -10.69 2.50
CA PRO A 58 8.82 -11.82 2.99
C PRO A 58 8.25 -11.39 4.34
N ASP A 59 6.96 -11.61 4.52
CA ASP A 59 6.34 -11.64 5.83
C ASP A 59 7.25 -12.46 6.75
N ARG A 60 7.92 -11.77 7.66
CA ARG A 60 8.51 -12.40 8.84
C ARG A 60 7.57 -12.06 9.97
N HIS A 61 6.42 -12.73 10.02
CA HIS A 61 5.81 -13.00 11.31
C HIS A 61 6.33 -14.36 11.79
N PRO A 62 7.38 -14.42 12.62
CA PRO A 62 7.67 -15.65 13.33
C PRO A 62 6.51 -15.86 14.31
N TYR A 63 5.52 -16.66 13.91
CA TYR A 63 4.68 -17.35 14.87
C TYR A 63 5.59 -18.33 15.60
N ARG A 64 6.35 -17.82 16.57
CA ARG A 64 7.16 -18.66 17.46
C ARG A 64 6.18 -19.30 18.41
N GLY A 65 5.76 -20.51 18.05
CA GLY A 65 5.10 -21.41 18.97
C GLY A 65 5.96 -21.64 20.21
N GLN A 66 5.31 -21.58 21.36
CA GLN A 66 5.46 -22.40 22.57
C GLN A 66 4.75 -21.70 23.73
#